data_AF-A0A9J6HC47-F1
#
_entry.id   AF-A0A9J6HC47-F1
#
_cell.length_a   1.000
_cell.length_b   1.000
_cell.length_c   1.000
_cell.angle_alpha   90.00
_cell.angle_beta   90.00
_cell.angle_gamma   90.00
#
_symmetry.space_group_name_H-M   'P 1'
#
loop_
_entity.id
_entity.type
_entity.pdbx_description
1 polymer ?
#
loop_
_entity_poly.entity_id
_entity_poly.type
_entity_poly.pdbx_seq_one_letter_code
_entity_poly.pdbx_strand_id
1 'polypeptide(L)'
;MFDFKFYFFLDWLLQVNHSQRLGERPLKVWILCQESGAVVTAHCTCMAGVGEACSHVGACLFAVDTGVRLKNATSCTEKNNIWLPTYVEKVQFKRLKEINFASAKGKKRQLEDMIDGAPTKKATKKRFDVPPASPAEMEHLCSVFERSGVVPAIFSVLPGHSDAFKEPSAETASTPPKLYSDDALADGLDTLVDKASKYLSTLCVSDETVKLVESKTKNKNNSPDWYLYRAGRVTASVMKKCLSDSPRRP
;
A
#
# COMPACT_ATOMS: atom_id res chain seq x y z
N MET A 1 36.79 56.01 -12.84
CA MET A 1 36.27 54.98 -13.75
C MET A 1 35.53 53.98 -12.88
N PHE A 2 34.23 54.21 -12.64
CA PHE A 2 33.41 53.33 -11.80
C PHE A 2 32.95 52.17 -12.65
N ASP A 3 33.54 51.01 -12.39
CA ASP A 3 33.25 49.75 -13.07
C ASP A 3 31.86 49.29 -12.62
N PHE A 4 30.83 49.61 -13.41
CA PHE A 4 29.46 49.13 -13.23
C PHE A 4 29.41 47.63 -13.52
N LYS A 5 29.98 46.82 -12.61
CA LYS A 5 29.77 45.38 -12.62
C LYS A 5 28.32 45.13 -12.27
N PHE A 6 27.62 44.47 -13.19
CA PHE A 6 26.22 44.07 -13.14
C PHE A 6 25.82 43.58 -11.74
N TYR A 7 25.22 44.45 -10.94
CA TYR A 7 24.54 44.07 -9.72
C TYR A 7 23.14 43.60 -10.13
N PHE A 8 22.81 42.34 -9.88
CA PHE A 8 21.42 41.90 -9.97
C PHE A 8 20.67 42.51 -8.78
N PHE A 9 19.91 43.56 -9.06
CA PHE A 9 18.89 44.02 -8.14
C PHE A 9 17.75 42.99 -8.23
N LEU A 10 17.62 42.14 -7.21
CA LEU A 10 16.39 41.35 -7.02
C LEU A 10 15.31 42.34 -6.58
N ASP A 11 14.79 43.14 -7.53
CA ASP A 11 13.78 44.19 -7.31
C ASP A 11 12.39 43.61 -6.94
N TRP A 12 12.31 42.30 -6.77
CA TRP A 12 11.18 41.64 -6.15
C TRP A 12 11.33 41.74 -4.64
N LEU A 13 10.68 42.75 -4.05
CA LEU A 13 10.45 42.85 -2.61
C LEU A 13 9.94 41.49 -2.08
N LEU A 14 10.82 40.72 -1.42
CA LEU A 14 10.41 39.48 -0.79
C LEU A 14 9.60 39.83 0.46
N GLN A 15 8.40 39.29 0.53
CA GLN A 15 7.51 39.46 1.67
C GLN A 15 7.70 38.32 2.66
N VAL A 16 8.06 38.65 3.89
CA VAL A 16 8.29 37.69 4.97
C VAL A 16 7.34 37.97 6.12
N ASN A 17 6.59 36.96 6.55
CA ASN A 17 5.69 37.08 7.70
C ASN A 17 6.49 37.17 9.01
N HIS A 18 5.91 37.86 9.99
CA HIS A 18 6.44 37.85 11.35
C HIS A 18 6.28 36.46 11.98
N SER A 19 7.31 35.99 12.69
CA SER A 19 7.31 34.65 13.31
C SER A 19 6.24 34.45 14.40
N GLN A 20 5.82 35.54 15.07
CA GLN A 20 4.89 35.49 16.21
C GLN A 20 3.64 36.37 16.01
N ARG A 21 3.55 37.10 14.90
CA ARG A 21 2.47 38.07 14.62
C ARG A 21 1.92 37.89 13.21
N LEU A 22 1.26 36.77 12.99
CA LEU A 22 0.76 36.35 11.67
C LEU A 22 -0.30 37.29 11.07
N GLY A 23 -0.95 38.13 11.89
CA GLY A 23 -1.94 39.12 11.44
C GLY A 23 -1.36 40.49 11.06
N GLU A 24 -0.07 40.74 11.29
CA GLU A 24 0.59 41.98 10.86
C GLU A 24 0.98 41.91 9.38
N ARG A 25 1.11 43.08 8.73
CA ARG A 25 1.51 43.15 7.33
C ARG A 25 2.91 42.51 7.15
N PRO A 26 3.13 41.70 6.10
CA PRO A 26 4.43 41.11 5.84
C PRO A 26 5.54 42.15 5.74
N LEU A 27 6.71 41.82 6.29
CA LEU A 27 7.91 42.64 6.21
C LEU A 27 8.49 42.57 4.81
N LYS A 28 9.09 43.68 4.38
CA LYS A 28 9.74 43.77 3.08
C LYS A 28 11.23 43.53 3.26
N VAL A 29 11.77 42.62 2.46
CA VAL A 29 13.20 42.28 2.41
C VAL A 29 13.72 42.51 1.00
N TRP A 30 14.89 43.13 0.89
CA TRP A 30 15.65 43.20 -0.36
C TRP A 30 17.09 42.74 -0.10
N ILE A 31 17.70 42.17 -1.13
CA ILE A 31 19.04 41.59 -1.05
C ILE A 31 19.79 42.04 -2.30
N LEU A 32 20.99 42.59 -2.10
CA LEU A 32 21.92 42.92 -3.17
C LEU A 32 23.00 41.85 -3.24
N CYS A 33 23.12 41.19 -4.38
CA CYS A 33 24.14 40.17 -4.62
C CYS A 33 24.90 40.40 -5.92
N GLN A 34 26.14 39.92 -5.96
CA GLN A 34 26.94 39.84 -7.17
C GLN A 34 26.52 38.63 -8.02
N GLU A 35 26.91 38.62 -9.29
CA GLU A 35 26.71 37.47 -10.19
C GLU A 35 27.37 36.17 -9.69
N SER A 36 28.42 36.30 -8.87
CA SER A 36 29.07 35.18 -8.18
C SER A 36 28.20 34.51 -7.09
N GLY A 37 27.06 35.11 -6.74
CA GLY A 37 26.23 34.70 -5.60
C GLY A 37 26.69 35.28 -4.26
N ALA A 38 27.76 36.09 -4.23
CA ALA A 38 28.18 36.79 -3.02
C ALA A 38 27.17 37.89 -2.63
N VAL A 39 26.67 37.84 -1.39
CA VAL A 39 25.77 38.86 -0.84
C VAL A 39 26.58 40.09 -0.44
N VAL A 40 26.20 41.25 -0.97
CA VAL A 40 26.85 42.53 -0.71
C VAL A 40 26.24 43.19 0.52
N THR A 41 24.90 43.28 0.54
CA THR A 41 24.11 43.81 1.66
C THR A 41 22.68 43.31 1.54
N ALA A 42 21.95 43.32 2.64
CA ALA A 42 20.54 42.97 2.69
C ALA A 42 19.85 43.80 3.77
N HIS A 43 18.58 44.10 3.58
CA HIS A 43 17.84 44.89 4.55
C HIS A 43 16.40 44.38 4.67
N CYS A 44 15.87 44.48 5.89
CA CYS A 44 14.49 44.14 6.22
C CYS A 44 13.83 45.31 6.96
N THR A 45 12.55 45.55 6.72
CA THR A 45 11.78 46.60 7.43
C THR A 45 11.48 46.29 8.91
N CYS A 46 12.05 45.23 9.49
CA CYS A 46 11.87 44.93 10.91
C CYS A 46 12.85 45.73 11.78
N MET A 47 12.58 45.84 13.09
CA MET A 47 13.43 46.57 14.03
C MET A 47 14.88 46.06 14.04
N ALA A 48 15.09 44.74 13.92
CA ALA A 48 16.41 44.13 13.84
C ALA A 48 17.05 44.25 12.43
N GLY A 49 16.27 44.61 11.42
CA GLY A 49 16.70 44.72 10.03
C GLY A 49 17.58 45.93 9.73
N VAL A 50 17.62 46.90 10.65
CA VAL A 50 18.57 48.02 10.64
C VAL A 50 20.02 47.53 10.75
N GLY A 51 20.24 46.37 11.39
CA GLY A 51 21.54 45.73 11.47
C GLY A 51 21.87 44.81 10.28
N GLU A 52 21.07 44.83 9.21
CA GLU A 52 21.23 44.02 7.98
C GLU A 52 21.21 42.48 8.16
N ALA A 53 21.23 41.99 9.41
CA ALA A 53 21.35 40.58 9.76
C ALA A 53 20.21 40.13 10.69
N CYS A 54 18.97 40.23 10.22
CA CYS A 54 17.81 39.70 10.95
C CYS A 54 17.43 38.30 10.47
N SER A 55 16.63 37.58 11.28
CA SER A 55 16.11 36.25 10.92
C SER A 55 15.32 36.23 9.61
N HIS A 56 14.62 37.33 9.27
CA HIS A 56 13.90 37.45 8.00
C HIS A 56 14.83 37.50 6.79
N VAL A 57 15.97 38.20 6.90
CA VAL A 57 17.02 38.20 5.85
C VAL A 57 17.59 36.80 5.68
N GLY A 58 17.89 36.12 6.79
CA GLY A 58 18.36 34.73 6.77
C GLY A 58 17.36 33.80 6.08
N ALA A 59 16.06 33.91 6.40
CA ALA A 59 15.00 33.12 5.79
C ALA A 59 14.92 33.33 4.26
N CYS A 60 15.02 34.58 3.80
CA CYS A 60 15.05 34.89 2.36
C CYS A 60 16.27 34.25 1.67
N LEU A 61 17.46 34.35 2.28
CA LEU A 61 18.68 33.75 1.72
C LEU A 61 18.56 32.22 1.62
N PHE A 62 18.01 31.56 2.63
CA PHE A 62 17.75 30.11 2.57
C PHE A 62 16.76 29.72 1.47
N ALA A 63 15.71 30.51 1.27
CA ALA A 63 14.74 30.28 0.19
C ALA A 63 15.39 30.41 -1.19
N VAL A 64 16.21 31.44 -1.39
CA VAL A 64 16.97 31.65 -2.64
C VAL A 64 17.96 30.52 -2.88
N ASP A 65 18.78 30.15 -1.89
CA ASP A 65 19.72 29.04 -1.97
C ASP A 65 19.01 27.72 -2.31
N THR A 66 17.88 27.44 -1.65
CA THR A 66 17.07 26.26 -1.93
C THR A 66 16.51 26.28 -3.35
N GLY A 67 15.99 27.43 -3.82
CA GLY A 67 15.52 27.58 -5.19
C GLY A 67 16.61 27.36 -6.23
N VAL A 68 17.82 27.87 -6.00
CA VAL A 68 18.98 27.65 -6.87
C VAL A 68 19.41 26.18 -6.85
N ARG A 69 19.45 25.54 -5.66
CA ARG A 69 19.72 24.11 -5.54
C ARG A 69 18.69 23.27 -6.27
N LEU A 70 17.41 23.60 -6.18
CA LEU A 70 16.33 22.90 -6.89
C LEU A 70 16.38 23.12 -8.40
N LYS A 71 16.83 24.29 -8.86
CA LYS A 71 17.04 24.58 -10.29
C LYS A 71 18.25 23.81 -10.84
N ASN A 72 19.33 23.72 -10.07
CA ASN A 72 20.57 23.05 -10.48
C ASN A 72 20.53 21.53 -10.24
N ALA A 73 19.70 21.06 -9.31
CA ALA A 73 19.36 19.66 -9.19
C ALA A 73 18.41 19.30 -10.33
N THR A 74 18.84 18.44 -11.26
CA THR A 74 17.96 17.90 -12.29
C THR A 74 16.69 17.38 -11.63
N SER A 75 15.56 18.02 -11.91
CA SER A 75 14.31 17.70 -11.24
C SER A 75 13.95 16.25 -11.51
N CYS A 76 13.34 15.57 -10.52
CA CYS A 76 12.90 14.18 -10.66
C CYS A 76 11.93 13.99 -11.84
N THR A 77 11.34 15.08 -12.33
CA THR A 77 10.41 15.18 -13.46
C THR A 77 11.08 15.37 -14.82
N GLU A 78 12.33 15.84 -14.88
CA GLU A 78 13.09 15.94 -16.15
C GLU A 78 13.85 14.65 -16.48
N LYS A 79 14.12 13.81 -15.49
CA LYS A 79 14.55 12.44 -15.76
C LYS A 79 13.31 11.59 -16.07
N ASN A 80 13.35 10.85 -17.17
CA ASN A 80 12.35 9.81 -17.47
C ASN A 80 12.05 9.02 -16.18
N ASN A 81 10.79 8.85 -15.81
CA ASN A 81 10.38 8.23 -14.55
C ASN A 81 11.06 6.85 -14.34
N ILE A 82 12.16 6.82 -13.58
CA ILE A 82 12.86 5.57 -13.20
C ILE A 82 12.41 5.10 -11.80
N TRP A 83 11.65 5.91 -11.07
CA TRP A 83 11.47 5.72 -9.63
C TRP A 83 10.57 4.56 -9.23
N LEU A 84 9.68 4.09 -10.11
CA LEU A 84 8.90 2.87 -9.88
C LEU A 84 8.63 2.21 -11.23
N PRO A 85 8.85 0.88 -11.39
CA PRO A 85 8.21 0.18 -12.50
C PRO A 85 6.71 0.46 -12.41
N THR A 86 6.07 0.69 -13.56
CA THR A 86 4.62 0.89 -13.68
C THR A 86 3.92 -0.08 -12.74
N TYR A 87 2.99 0.40 -11.92
CA TYR A 87 2.24 -0.44 -10.99
C TYR A 87 1.77 -1.71 -11.70
N VAL A 88 2.39 -2.85 -11.38
CA VAL A 88 2.09 -4.11 -12.03
C VAL A 88 0.99 -4.76 -11.21
N GLU A 89 -0.25 -4.59 -11.66
CA GLU A 89 -1.44 -5.16 -11.01
C GLU A 89 -1.36 -6.70 -10.94
N LYS A 90 -0.56 -7.32 -11.82
CA LYS A 90 -0.31 -8.77 -11.88
C LYS A 90 1.19 -9.07 -12.06
N VAL A 91 1.81 -9.59 -11.01
CA VAL A 91 3.18 -10.13 -11.10
C VAL A 91 3.14 -11.43 -11.91
N GLN A 92 3.89 -11.50 -13.00
CA GLN A 92 4.05 -12.73 -13.77
C GLN A 92 4.74 -13.79 -12.92
N PHE A 93 4.14 -14.98 -12.82
CA PHE A 93 4.73 -16.10 -12.11
C PHE A 93 6.01 -16.55 -12.83
N LYS A 94 7.07 -16.76 -12.06
CA LYS A 94 8.35 -17.29 -12.55
C LYS A 94 8.72 -18.53 -11.74
N ARG A 95 9.52 -19.42 -12.34
CA ARG A 95 10.06 -20.57 -11.60
C ARG A 95 10.90 -20.06 -10.43
N LEU A 96 10.90 -20.77 -9.30
CA LEU A 96 11.59 -20.33 -8.08
C LEU A 96 13.05 -19.95 -8.31
N LYS A 97 13.76 -20.73 -9.15
CA LYS A 97 15.16 -20.49 -9.55
C LYS A 97 15.39 -19.18 -10.33
N GLU A 98 14.34 -18.63 -10.92
CA GLU A 98 14.35 -17.39 -11.73
C GLU A 98 13.85 -16.16 -10.94
N ILE A 99 13.42 -16.35 -9.69
CA ILE A 99 12.98 -15.25 -8.83
C ILE A 99 14.20 -14.64 -8.13
N ASN A 100 14.42 -13.35 -8.37
CA ASN A 100 15.46 -12.61 -7.66
C ASN A 100 14.94 -12.16 -6.28
N PHE A 101 15.38 -12.88 -5.24
CA PHE A 101 15.11 -12.60 -3.81
C PHE A 101 16.03 -11.53 -3.19
N ALA A 102 16.79 -10.78 -3.99
CA ALA A 102 17.52 -9.63 -3.48
C ALA A 102 16.55 -8.63 -2.81
N SER A 103 16.98 -8.06 -1.69
CA SER A 103 16.20 -7.05 -0.97
C SER A 103 15.96 -5.82 -1.84
N ALA A 104 14.94 -5.03 -1.52
CA ALA A 104 14.64 -3.78 -2.22
C ALA A 104 15.87 -2.83 -2.26
N LYS A 105 16.64 -2.76 -1.16
CA LYS A 105 17.91 -2.02 -1.10
C LYS A 105 18.95 -2.60 -2.06
N GLY A 106 19.04 -3.92 -2.17
CA GLY A 106 19.94 -4.60 -3.10
C GLY A 106 19.57 -4.34 -4.57
N LYS A 107 18.27 -4.37 -4.90
CA LYS A 107 17.78 -4.08 -6.26
C LYS A 107 18.00 -2.62 -6.65
N LYS A 108 17.75 -1.67 -5.74
CA LYS A 108 18.01 -0.24 -5.96
C LYS A 108 19.49 0.01 -6.25
N ARG A 109 20.38 -0.54 -5.44
CA ARG A 109 21.82 -0.39 -5.63
C ARG A 109 22.31 -1.04 -6.94
N GLN A 110 21.77 -2.19 -7.33
CA GLN A 110 22.07 -2.79 -8.63
C GLN A 110 21.70 -1.87 -9.80
N LEU A 111 20.57 -1.16 -9.70
CA LEU A 111 20.18 -0.17 -10.71
C LEU A 111 21.11 1.05 -10.69
N GLU A 112 21.51 1.53 -9.51
CA GLU A 112 22.48 2.63 -9.37
C GLU A 112 23.87 2.25 -9.93
N ASP A 113 24.37 1.05 -9.62
CA ASP A 113 25.65 0.53 -10.13
C ASP A 113 25.64 0.37 -11.66
N MET A 114 24.48 0.08 -12.28
CA MET A 114 24.31 0.02 -13.73
C MET A 114 24.30 1.40 -14.41
N ILE A 115 23.96 2.46 -13.68
CA ILE A 115 23.89 3.84 -14.18
C ILE A 115 25.26 4.52 -14.07
N ASP A 116 25.96 4.32 -12.96
CA ASP A 116 27.21 5.04 -12.65
C ASP A 116 28.49 4.31 -13.09
N GLY A 117 28.39 3.08 -13.63
CA GLY A 117 29.52 2.34 -14.21
C GLY A 117 30.64 1.95 -13.24
N ALA A 118 30.52 2.26 -11.95
CA ALA A 118 31.54 2.02 -10.94
C ALA A 118 31.13 0.86 -10.02
N PRO A 119 31.85 -0.28 -10.01
CA PRO A 119 31.53 -1.39 -9.12
C PRO A 119 31.89 -1.01 -7.68
N THR A 120 30.90 -0.66 -6.87
CA THR A 120 31.08 -0.46 -5.43
C THR A 120 31.39 -1.82 -4.78
N LYS A 121 32.63 -2.01 -4.31
CA LYS A 121 33.13 -3.27 -3.71
C LYS A 121 32.17 -3.76 -2.60
N LYS A 122 31.79 -5.04 -2.69
CA LYS A 122 30.88 -5.72 -1.75
C LYS A 122 31.53 -5.81 -0.35
N ALA A 123 30.74 -5.57 0.69
CA ALA A 123 30.87 -6.35 1.92
C ALA A 123 29.93 -7.56 1.76
N THR A 124 30.44 -8.64 1.17
CA THR A 124 29.68 -9.89 1.07
C THR A 124 29.51 -10.41 2.50
N LYS A 125 28.30 -10.40 3.04
CA LYS A 125 28.04 -11.17 4.28
C LYS A 125 28.44 -12.61 3.96
N LYS A 126 29.44 -13.14 4.67
CA LYS A 126 29.77 -14.57 4.60
C LYS A 126 28.47 -15.33 4.88
N ARG A 127 27.93 -16.00 3.86
CA ARG A 127 26.94 -17.05 4.11
C ARG A 127 27.71 -18.15 4.83
N PHE A 128 27.23 -18.54 6.00
CA PHE A 128 27.71 -19.76 6.62
C PHE A 128 27.29 -20.91 5.71
N ASP A 129 28.26 -21.71 5.27
CA ASP A 129 27.95 -22.98 4.61
C ASP A 129 27.38 -23.89 5.70
N VAL A 130 26.07 -24.07 5.66
CA VAL A 130 25.40 -25.04 6.52
C VAL A 130 25.43 -26.36 5.75
N PRO A 131 26.09 -27.41 6.28
CA PRO A 131 26.10 -28.72 5.65
C PRO A 131 24.66 -29.26 5.53
N PRO A 132 24.37 -30.07 4.50
CA PRO A 132 23.07 -30.71 4.38
C PRO A 132 22.80 -31.60 5.60
N ALA A 133 21.56 -31.58 6.10
CA ALA A 133 21.16 -32.40 7.23
C ALA A 133 21.37 -33.88 6.92
N SER A 134 21.90 -34.62 7.89
CA SER A 134 22.07 -36.07 7.79
C SER A 134 20.72 -36.79 7.90
N PRO A 135 20.60 -38.03 7.36
CA PRO A 135 19.37 -38.81 7.49
C PRO A 135 18.91 -39.02 8.94
N ALA A 136 19.86 -39.20 9.87
CA ALA A 136 19.57 -39.38 11.30
C ALA A 136 18.99 -38.12 11.95
N GLU A 137 19.46 -36.93 11.56
CA GLU A 137 18.91 -35.66 12.04
C GLU A 137 17.49 -35.43 11.53
N MET A 138 17.20 -35.83 10.28
CA MET A 138 15.87 -35.76 9.69
C MET A 138 14.90 -36.72 10.38
N GLU A 139 15.33 -37.94 10.71
CA GLU A 139 14.53 -38.92 11.45
C GLU A 139 14.23 -38.43 12.88
N HIS A 140 15.24 -37.88 13.56
CA HIS A 140 15.06 -37.27 14.88
C HIS A 140 14.05 -36.11 14.83
N LEU A 141 14.14 -35.23 13.83
CA LEU A 141 13.18 -34.15 13.63
C LEU A 141 11.74 -34.68 13.45
N CYS A 142 11.56 -35.72 12.63
CA CYS A 142 10.24 -36.33 12.41
C CYS A 142 9.68 -36.92 13.71
N SER A 143 10.51 -37.59 14.51
CA SER A 143 10.11 -38.14 15.82
C SER A 143 9.65 -37.06 16.81
N VAL A 144 10.26 -35.87 16.77
CA VAL A 144 9.85 -34.73 17.59
C VAL A 144 8.47 -34.23 17.18
N PHE A 145 8.17 -34.18 15.88
CA PHE A 145 6.85 -33.80 15.38
C PHE A 145 5.77 -34.82 15.75
N GLU A 146 6.04 -36.11 15.63
CA GLU A 146 5.09 -37.16 16.02
C GLU A 146 4.73 -37.08 17.51
N ARG A 147 5.72 -36.81 18.37
CA ARG A 147 5.49 -36.60 19.81
C ARG A 147 4.68 -35.34 20.14
N SER A 148 4.63 -34.36 19.24
CA SER A 148 3.90 -33.11 19.46
C SER A 148 2.38 -33.25 19.28
N GLY A 149 1.92 -34.38 18.70
CA GLY A 149 0.49 -34.66 18.47
C GLY A 149 -0.14 -33.84 17.33
N VAL A 150 0.61 -32.96 16.67
CA VAL A 150 0.18 -32.19 15.51
C VAL A 150 0.86 -32.75 14.27
N VAL A 151 0.09 -33.04 13.22
CA VAL A 151 0.65 -33.52 11.94
C VAL A 151 1.14 -32.31 11.14
N PRO A 152 2.47 -32.11 10.96
CA PRO A 152 2.98 -30.96 10.22
C PRO A 152 2.74 -31.14 8.71
N ALA A 153 2.55 -30.01 8.01
CA ALA A 153 2.34 -30.02 6.55
C ALA A 153 3.48 -30.68 5.76
N ILE A 154 4.72 -30.69 6.29
CA ILE A 154 5.85 -31.35 5.65
C ILE A 154 5.67 -32.86 5.51
N PHE A 155 4.84 -33.50 6.35
CA PHE A 155 4.55 -34.92 6.24
C PHE A 155 3.74 -35.27 4.99
N SER A 156 3.05 -34.31 4.37
CA SER A 156 2.33 -34.55 3.11
C SER A 156 3.26 -34.89 1.94
N VAL A 157 4.54 -34.52 2.02
CA VAL A 157 5.55 -34.73 0.96
C VAL A 157 6.65 -35.70 1.37
N LEU A 158 6.68 -36.14 2.64
CA LEU A 158 7.73 -37.02 3.15
C LEU A 158 7.32 -38.49 2.97
N PRO A 159 8.09 -39.30 2.21
CA PRO A 159 7.80 -40.72 2.05
C PRO A 159 7.77 -41.44 3.40
N GLY A 160 6.71 -42.20 3.69
CA GLY A 160 6.53 -42.93 4.95
C GLY A 160 5.70 -42.19 6.02
N HIS A 161 5.54 -40.88 5.93
CA HIS A 161 4.66 -40.09 6.83
C HIS A 161 3.44 -39.48 6.11
N SER A 162 3.41 -39.54 4.77
CA SER A 162 2.31 -39.04 3.94
C SER A 162 0.98 -39.74 4.23
N ASP A 163 1.01 -41.03 4.57
CA ASP A 163 -0.21 -41.83 4.77
C ASP A 163 -0.97 -41.41 6.03
N ALA A 164 -0.27 -40.85 7.02
CA ALA A 164 -0.85 -40.30 8.24
C ALA A 164 -1.38 -38.87 8.05
N PHE A 165 -0.99 -38.18 6.98
CA PHE A 165 -1.46 -36.83 6.67
C PHE A 165 -2.86 -36.90 6.05
N LYS A 166 -3.88 -36.61 6.87
CA LYS A 166 -5.21 -36.28 6.34
C LYS A 166 -5.16 -34.85 5.83
N GLU A 167 -5.39 -34.66 4.53
CA GLU A 167 -5.70 -33.32 4.02
C GLU A 167 -6.78 -32.71 4.92
N PRO A 168 -6.70 -31.41 5.26
CA PRO A 168 -7.83 -30.71 5.83
C PRO A 168 -8.97 -30.86 4.83
N SER A 169 -9.81 -31.88 5.07
CA SER A 169 -11.12 -32.00 4.47
C SER A 169 -11.70 -30.61 4.69
N ALA A 170 -11.88 -29.87 3.60
CA ALA A 170 -12.77 -28.73 3.64
C ALA A 170 -14.09 -29.35 4.07
N GLU A 171 -14.34 -29.35 5.38
CA GLU A 171 -15.63 -29.70 5.93
C GLU A 171 -16.56 -28.74 5.23
N THR A 172 -17.20 -29.24 4.19
CA THR A 172 -18.21 -28.54 3.44
C THR A 172 -19.41 -28.52 4.35
N ALA A 173 -19.30 -27.78 5.45
CA ALA A 173 -20.45 -27.36 6.22
C ALA A 173 -21.40 -26.76 5.18
N SER A 174 -22.56 -27.39 5.09
CA SER A 174 -23.54 -27.14 4.03
C SER A 174 -23.80 -25.64 3.97
N THR A 175 -23.21 -24.98 2.97
CA THR A 175 -23.42 -23.56 2.80
C THR A 175 -24.89 -23.36 2.43
N PRO A 176 -25.59 -22.40 3.03
CA PRO A 176 -27.01 -22.22 2.77
C PRO A 176 -27.25 -22.08 1.25
N PRO A 177 -28.26 -22.76 0.68
CA PRO A 177 -28.47 -22.78 -0.75
C PRO A 177 -28.66 -21.36 -1.31
N LYS A 178 -28.31 -21.18 -2.59
CA LYS A 178 -28.60 -19.94 -3.32
C LYS A 178 -30.11 -19.75 -3.38
N LEU A 179 -30.59 -18.61 -2.91
CA LEU A 179 -32.02 -18.24 -2.96
C LEU A 179 -32.41 -17.58 -4.28
N TYR A 180 -31.43 -17.06 -5.01
CA TYR A 180 -31.63 -16.45 -6.32
C TYR A 180 -31.43 -17.49 -7.42
N SER A 181 -32.38 -17.58 -8.34
CA SER A 181 -32.30 -18.33 -9.59
C SER A 181 -32.90 -17.50 -10.73
N ASP A 182 -32.25 -17.47 -11.89
CA ASP A 182 -32.75 -16.71 -13.05
C ASP A 182 -34.13 -17.19 -13.51
N ASP A 183 -34.42 -18.49 -13.37
CA ASP A 183 -35.73 -19.07 -13.66
C ASP A 183 -36.86 -18.46 -12.82
N ALA A 184 -36.55 -17.96 -11.62
CA ALA A 184 -37.54 -17.35 -10.72
C ALA A 184 -37.98 -15.96 -11.18
N LEU A 185 -37.26 -15.34 -12.12
CA LEU A 185 -37.66 -14.05 -12.69
C LEU A 185 -38.85 -14.17 -13.65
N ALA A 186 -39.05 -15.36 -14.23
CA ALA A 186 -40.13 -15.64 -15.16
C ALA A 186 -41.41 -16.15 -14.47
N ASP A 187 -41.33 -16.48 -13.18
CA ASP A 187 -42.46 -17.03 -12.42
C ASP A 187 -43.43 -15.95 -11.94
N GLY A 188 -44.72 -16.32 -11.86
CA GLY A 188 -45.73 -15.51 -11.19
C GLY A 188 -45.58 -15.51 -9.66
N LEU A 189 -46.20 -14.52 -9.01
CA LEU A 189 -46.13 -14.34 -7.56
C LEU A 189 -46.57 -15.59 -6.78
N ASP A 190 -47.67 -16.23 -7.19
CA ASP A 190 -48.20 -17.42 -6.49
C ASP A 190 -47.21 -18.59 -6.54
N THR A 191 -46.59 -18.82 -7.69
CA THR A 191 -45.56 -19.86 -7.87
C THR A 191 -44.32 -19.59 -7.03
N LEU A 192 -43.93 -18.31 -6.90
CA LEU A 192 -42.80 -17.90 -6.05
C LEU A 192 -43.10 -18.10 -4.57
N VAL A 193 -44.33 -17.83 -4.12
CA VAL A 193 -44.76 -18.06 -2.74
C VAL A 193 -44.74 -19.56 -2.39
N ASP A 194 -45.17 -20.43 -3.30
CA ASP A 194 -45.11 -21.88 -3.11
C ASP A 194 -43.66 -22.39 -3.04
N LYS A 195 -42.79 -21.91 -3.95
CA LYS A 195 -41.35 -22.22 -3.93
C LYS A 195 -40.70 -21.75 -2.63
N ALA A 196 -41.01 -20.55 -2.16
CA ALA A 196 -40.50 -20.02 -0.90
C ALA A 196 -40.97 -20.84 0.30
N SER A 197 -42.24 -21.25 0.34
CA SER A 197 -42.80 -22.06 1.41
C SER A 197 -42.14 -23.44 1.48
N LYS A 198 -41.91 -24.08 0.33
CA LYS A 198 -41.17 -25.34 0.24
C LYS A 198 -39.71 -25.20 0.66
N TYR A 199 -39.08 -24.06 0.36
CA TYR A 199 -37.71 -23.80 0.78
C TYR A 199 -37.63 -23.63 2.31
N LEU A 200 -38.51 -22.83 2.89
CA LEU A 200 -38.54 -22.56 4.34
C LEU A 200 -38.74 -23.83 5.17
N SER A 201 -39.50 -24.80 4.67
CA SER A 201 -39.67 -26.09 5.37
C SER A 201 -38.41 -26.97 5.36
N THR A 202 -37.51 -26.76 4.39
CA THR A 202 -36.22 -27.46 4.30
C THR A 202 -35.04 -26.70 4.89
N LEU A 203 -35.22 -25.42 5.20
CA LEU A 203 -34.14 -24.56 5.66
C LEU A 203 -33.81 -24.86 7.13
N CYS A 204 -32.69 -25.53 7.35
CA CYS A 204 -32.08 -25.67 8.67
C CYS A 204 -30.85 -24.77 8.74
N VAL A 205 -30.88 -23.78 9.64
CA VAL A 205 -29.73 -22.87 9.89
C VAL A 205 -29.09 -23.30 11.20
N SER A 206 -27.89 -23.87 11.15
CA SER A 206 -27.11 -24.20 12.35
C SER A 206 -26.13 -23.09 12.69
N ASP A 207 -25.77 -22.96 13.96
CA ASP A 207 -24.76 -21.98 14.42
C ASP A 207 -23.42 -22.12 13.70
N GLU A 208 -23.06 -23.35 13.32
CA GLU A 208 -21.84 -23.67 12.55
C GLU A 208 -21.90 -23.06 11.15
N THR A 209 -23.04 -23.18 10.46
CA THR A 209 -23.23 -22.58 9.13
C THR A 209 -23.18 -21.05 9.18
N VAL A 210 -23.72 -20.44 10.24
CA VAL A 210 -23.67 -18.99 10.45
C VAL A 210 -22.23 -18.51 10.62
N LYS A 211 -21.45 -19.18 11.48
CA LYS A 211 -20.03 -18.85 11.70
C LYS A 211 -19.19 -19.05 10.44
N LEU A 212 -19.45 -20.11 9.67
CA LEU A 212 -18.76 -20.35 8.41
C LEU A 212 -19.04 -19.22 7.41
N VAL A 213 -20.31 -18.84 7.22
CA VAL A 213 -20.68 -17.76 6.30
C VAL A 213 -20.08 -16.43 6.76
N GLU A 214 -20.11 -16.11 8.06
CA GLU A 214 -19.48 -14.91 8.62
C GLU A 214 -17.98 -14.87 8.30
N SER A 215 -17.26 -15.97 8.55
CA SER A 215 -15.82 -16.05 8.29
C SER A 215 -15.46 -15.85 6.81
N LYS A 216 -16.22 -16.47 5.88
CA LYS A 216 -16.03 -16.32 4.43
C LYS A 216 -16.37 -14.92 3.92
N THR A 217 -17.27 -14.22 4.61
CA THR A 217 -17.78 -12.90 4.21
C THR A 217 -17.16 -11.74 5.00
N LYS A 218 -16.15 -12.01 5.84
CA LYS A 218 -15.47 -11.03 6.70
C LYS A 218 -14.86 -9.85 5.94
N ASN A 219 -14.40 -10.09 4.71
CA ASN A 219 -13.85 -9.06 3.82
C ASN A 219 -14.93 -8.26 3.06
N LYS A 220 -16.21 -8.42 3.41
CA LYS A 220 -17.34 -7.66 2.88
C LYS A 220 -17.37 -7.70 1.34
N ASN A 221 -17.52 -6.54 0.71
CA ASN A 221 -17.63 -6.38 -0.76
C ASN A 221 -16.41 -6.84 -1.56
N ASN A 222 -15.27 -7.13 -0.91
CA ASN A 222 -14.09 -7.68 -1.55
C ASN A 222 -14.12 -9.22 -1.68
N SER A 223 -15.15 -9.89 -1.12
CA SER A 223 -15.35 -11.33 -1.26
C SER A 223 -16.50 -11.61 -2.23
N PRO A 224 -16.34 -12.49 -3.24
CA PRO A 224 -17.45 -12.89 -4.12
C PRO A 224 -18.59 -13.55 -3.33
N ASP A 225 -18.26 -14.25 -2.24
CA ASP A 225 -19.23 -14.87 -1.34
C ASP A 225 -20.18 -13.84 -0.69
N TRP A 226 -19.74 -12.60 -0.50
CA TRP A 226 -20.58 -11.52 0.05
C TRP A 226 -21.79 -11.24 -0.84
N TYR A 227 -21.60 -11.20 -2.16
CA TYR A 227 -22.70 -11.01 -3.10
C TYR A 227 -23.57 -12.25 -3.20
N LEU A 228 -22.94 -13.44 -3.20
CA LEU A 228 -23.64 -14.71 -3.28
C LEU A 228 -24.62 -14.92 -2.13
N TYR A 229 -24.19 -14.67 -0.89
CA TYR A 229 -25.06 -14.84 0.28
C TYR A 229 -26.05 -13.69 0.46
N ARG A 230 -25.92 -12.56 -0.24
CA ARG A 230 -26.89 -11.47 -0.20
C ARG A 230 -27.95 -11.54 -1.29
N ALA A 231 -27.67 -12.24 -2.39
CA ALA A 231 -28.61 -12.42 -3.49
C ALA A 231 -29.89 -13.15 -3.02
N GLY A 232 -31.05 -12.58 -3.36
CA GLY A 232 -32.36 -13.13 -2.98
C GLY A 232 -32.72 -12.99 -1.50
N ARG A 233 -31.94 -12.27 -0.68
CA ARG A 233 -32.22 -12.04 0.75
C ARG A 233 -32.54 -10.59 1.05
N VAL A 234 -33.53 -10.36 1.91
CA VAL A 234 -33.81 -9.03 2.45
C VAL A 234 -32.73 -8.68 3.46
N THR A 235 -31.88 -7.70 3.12
CA THR A 235 -30.81 -7.22 4.01
C THR A 235 -31.25 -5.93 4.70
N ALA A 236 -30.57 -5.55 5.78
CA ALA A 236 -30.89 -4.33 6.54
C ALA A 236 -30.97 -3.07 5.66
N SER A 237 -30.11 -2.94 4.65
CA SER A 237 -30.11 -1.81 3.72
C SER A 237 -31.32 -1.78 2.76
N VAL A 238 -31.97 -2.92 2.52
CA VAL A 238 -33.09 -3.03 1.55
C VAL A 238 -34.44 -3.17 2.28
N MET A 239 -34.44 -3.52 3.56
CA MET A 239 -35.66 -3.78 4.35
C MET A 239 -36.67 -2.63 4.30
N LYS A 240 -36.21 -1.37 4.46
CA LYS A 240 -37.11 -0.20 4.39
C LYS A 240 -37.84 -0.14 3.04
N LYS A 241 -37.13 -0.41 1.95
CA LYS A 241 -37.69 -0.38 0.59
C LYS A 241 -38.71 -1.51 0.39
N CYS A 242 -38.37 -2.73 0.83
CA CYS A 242 -39.28 -3.86 0.77
C CYS A 242 -40.58 -3.65 1.55
N LEU A 243 -40.53 -2.92 2.68
CA LEU A 243 -41.72 -2.64 3.50
C LEU A 243 -42.55 -1.47 2.97
N SER A 244 -41.94 -0.55 2.20
CA SER A 244 -42.63 0.61 1.61
C SER A 244 -43.27 0.31 0.26
N ASP A 245 -42.76 -0.67 -0.48
CA ASP A 245 -43.33 -1.07 -1.77
C ASP A 245 -44.53 -1.99 -1.55
N SER A 246 -45.68 -1.59 -2.07
CA SER A 246 -46.90 -2.39 -2.09
C SER A 246 -46.70 -3.58 -3.06
N PRO A 247 -46.95 -4.83 -2.64
CA PRO A 247 -46.84 -6.01 -3.52
C PRO A 247 -47.82 -5.98 -4.72
N ARG A 248 -48.72 -4.99 -4.80
CA ARG A 248 -49.68 -4.78 -5.89
C ARG A 248 -49.24 -3.77 -6.94
N ARG A 249 -48.06 -3.16 -6.81
CA ARG A 249 -47.49 -2.29 -7.86
C ARG A 249 -46.05 -2.74 -8.11
N PRO A 250 -45.79 -3.48 -9.21
CA PRO A 250 -44.43 -3.82 -9.60
C PRO A 250 -43.62 -2.57 -9.94
#